data_AF-A0A537DCM1-F1
#
_entry.id   AF-A0A537DCM1-F1
#
_cell.length_a   1.000
_cell.length_b   1.000
_cell.length_c   1.000
_cell.angle_alpha   90.00
_cell.angle_beta   90.00
_cell.angle_gamma   90.00
#
_symmetry.space_group_name_H-M   'P 1'
#
loop_
_entity.id
_entity.type
_entity.pdbx_description
1 polymer ?
#
loop_
_entity_poly.entity_id
_entity_poly.type
_entity_poly.pdbx_seq_one_letter_code
_entity_poly.pdbx_strand_id
1 'polypeptide(L)'
;MAEPKPVAQQPARKKVTIPTLMEKMKKGEPIVQLAVYDYETAIVADRVGIDILCVSDTGGMVLFGHEDTTSVSFEEVMFMAQAVKRGSKYGLRMVDMPYMSFHLSAQQAVDNAAKYVSQGGAEVMKCEGNQHHAKYIEAIIKAGIPVQGHIGITPMRMPQLGGFFAQGKTAERAKELVDDAWAMVDAGCFSIMCEVTTSEVCEHLAATLPVPVISLGAGNRAHGVHIIGSDLFHLYEKHTPRHSKIYADLVPIIEKGLSDYRDDVRARRYPAAEHTVFMKEDELAKFRQIVGKQRKTG
;
A
#
# COMPACT_ATOMS: atom_id res chain seq x y z
N MET A 1 2.19 -33.49 29.30
CA MET A 1 2.09 -32.39 28.31
C MET A 1 0.64 -32.30 27.91
N ALA A 2 -0.03 -31.16 28.09
CA ALA A 2 -1.43 -31.02 27.74
C ALA A 2 -1.58 -31.05 26.21
N GLU A 3 -2.52 -31.85 25.70
CA GLU A 3 -2.86 -31.90 24.28
C GLU A 3 -3.32 -30.51 23.80
N PRO A 4 -2.89 -30.07 22.60
CA PRO A 4 -3.36 -28.81 22.04
C PRO A 4 -4.87 -28.90 21.81
N LYS A 5 -5.63 -27.95 22.41
CA LYS A 5 -7.07 -27.82 22.16
C LYS A 5 -7.32 -27.70 20.66
N PRO A 6 -8.37 -28.36 20.13
CA PRO A 6 -8.74 -28.20 18.73
C PRO A 6 -9.03 -26.73 18.46
N VAL A 7 -8.28 -26.15 17.53
CA VAL A 7 -8.53 -24.78 17.04
C VAL A 7 -9.91 -24.81 16.40
N ALA A 8 -10.87 -24.13 17.01
CA ALA A 8 -12.19 -23.94 16.43
C ALA A 8 -12.01 -23.42 15.00
N GLN A 9 -12.57 -24.11 14.01
CA GLN A 9 -12.51 -23.69 12.63
C GLN A 9 -13.14 -22.30 12.53
N GLN A 10 -12.29 -21.28 12.36
CA GLN A 10 -12.77 -19.92 12.12
C GLN A 10 -13.61 -19.94 10.83
N PRO A 11 -14.78 -19.27 10.82
CA PRO A 11 -15.59 -19.19 9.62
C PRO A 11 -14.74 -18.63 8.47
N ALA A 12 -14.96 -19.16 7.27
CA ALA A 12 -14.22 -18.73 6.09
C ALA A 12 -14.36 -17.21 5.89
N ARG A 13 -13.22 -16.50 5.84
CA ARG A 13 -13.17 -15.04 5.66
C ARG A 13 -13.92 -14.66 4.38
N LYS A 14 -14.81 -13.67 4.45
CA LYS A 14 -15.52 -13.14 3.29
C LYS A 14 -14.70 -12.01 2.65
N LYS A 15 -14.90 -11.82 1.34
CA LYS A 15 -14.36 -10.67 0.60
C LYS A 15 -14.92 -9.37 1.19
N VAL A 16 -14.04 -8.41 1.46
CA VAL A 16 -14.41 -7.06 1.89
C VAL A 16 -14.93 -6.29 0.67
N THR A 17 -16.08 -5.64 0.86
CA THR A 17 -16.78 -4.86 -0.16
C THR A 17 -17.17 -3.50 0.40
N ILE A 18 -17.53 -2.54 -0.46
CA ILE A 18 -18.03 -1.22 -0.02
C ILE A 18 -19.20 -1.36 0.97
N PRO A 19 -20.23 -2.20 0.75
CA PRO A 19 -21.26 -2.45 1.75
C PRO A 19 -20.74 -2.94 3.10
N THR A 20 -19.69 -3.78 3.10
CA THR A 20 -19.05 -4.25 4.34
C THR A 20 -18.41 -3.08 5.10
N LEU A 21 -17.74 -2.16 4.40
CA LEU A 21 -17.14 -0.96 5.00
C LEU A 21 -18.20 -0.01 5.56
N MET A 22 -19.31 0.17 4.84
CA MET A 22 -20.47 0.94 5.32
C MET A 22 -21.10 0.33 6.58
N GLU A 23 -21.16 -1.00 6.65
CA GLU A 23 -21.66 -1.72 7.82
C GLU A 23 -20.72 -1.55 9.02
N LYS A 24 -19.40 -1.64 8.80
CA LYS A 24 -18.38 -1.37 9.83
C LYS A 24 -18.52 0.05 10.41
N MET A 25 -18.65 1.06 9.54
CA MET A 25 -18.92 2.44 9.95
C MET A 25 -20.18 2.54 10.83
N LYS A 26 -21.32 1.97 10.40
CA LYS A 26 -22.58 2.00 11.16
C LYS A 26 -22.51 1.30 12.51
N LYS A 27 -21.67 0.27 12.63
CA LYS A 27 -21.44 -0.48 13.88
C LYS A 27 -20.36 0.14 14.77
N GLY A 28 -19.64 1.15 14.30
CA GLY A 28 -18.47 1.70 14.99
C GLY A 28 -17.27 0.75 15.01
N GLU A 29 -17.20 -0.21 14.08
CA GLU A 29 -16.03 -1.08 13.92
C GLU A 29 -14.98 -0.37 13.05
N PRO A 30 -13.73 -0.15 13.55
CA PRO A 30 -12.72 0.56 12.77
C PRO A 30 -12.35 -0.16 11.47
N ILE A 31 -12.30 0.61 10.38
CA ILE A 31 -11.77 0.14 9.09
C ILE A 31 -10.24 0.23 9.13
N VAL A 32 -9.58 -0.88 8.79
CA VAL A 32 -8.12 -0.97 8.73
C VAL A 32 -7.67 -0.94 7.28
N GLN A 33 -7.04 0.16 6.87
CA GLN A 33 -6.49 0.35 5.53
C GLN A 33 -4.96 0.41 5.60
N LEU A 34 -4.28 -0.25 4.66
CA LEU A 34 -2.83 -0.34 4.64
C LEU A 34 -2.30 -0.12 3.22
N ALA A 35 -1.25 0.68 3.07
CA ALA A 35 -0.52 0.73 1.81
C ALA A 35 0.32 -0.54 1.60
N VAL A 36 0.15 -1.21 0.46
CA VAL A 36 0.83 -2.46 0.12
C VAL A 36 1.25 -2.43 -1.35
N TYR A 37 2.46 -2.92 -1.65
CA TYR A 37 3.11 -2.69 -2.95
C TYR A 37 3.51 -3.96 -3.70
N ASP A 38 3.68 -5.07 -2.98
CA ASP A 38 4.21 -6.32 -3.54
C ASP A 38 3.34 -7.55 -3.21
N TYR A 39 3.72 -8.67 -3.81
CA TYR A 39 2.98 -9.94 -3.75
C TYR A 39 2.97 -10.56 -2.35
N GLU A 40 4.12 -10.67 -1.70
CA GLU A 40 4.25 -11.39 -0.42
C GLU A 40 3.65 -10.57 0.72
N THR A 41 3.89 -9.26 0.73
CA THR A 41 3.24 -8.36 1.70
C THR A 41 1.72 -8.41 1.55
N ALA A 42 1.19 -8.48 0.32
CA ALA A 42 -0.25 -8.63 0.09
C ALA A 42 -0.81 -9.95 0.62
N ILE A 43 -0.09 -11.08 0.48
CA ILE A 43 -0.49 -12.36 1.07
C ILE A 43 -0.61 -12.24 2.59
N VAL A 44 0.40 -11.64 3.23
CA VAL A 44 0.45 -11.54 4.69
C VAL A 44 -0.62 -10.58 5.19
N ALA A 45 -0.74 -9.39 4.60
CA ALA A 45 -1.76 -8.40 4.95
C ALA A 45 -3.19 -8.97 4.78
N ASP A 46 -3.42 -9.72 3.71
CA ASP A 46 -4.70 -10.38 3.48
C ASP A 46 -4.95 -11.56 4.43
N ARG A 47 -3.90 -12.23 4.92
CA ARG A 47 -4.04 -13.31 5.90
C ARG A 47 -4.41 -12.78 7.29
N VAL A 48 -3.84 -11.64 7.68
CA VAL A 48 -4.04 -11.06 9.02
C VAL A 48 -5.30 -10.21 9.15
N GLY A 49 -6.04 -9.99 8.05
CA GLY A 49 -7.37 -9.40 8.13
C GLY A 49 -7.48 -7.94 7.74
N ILE A 50 -6.49 -7.35 7.05
CA ILE A 50 -6.58 -5.94 6.60
C ILE A 50 -7.79 -5.76 5.67
N ASP A 51 -8.60 -4.72 5.90
CA ASP A 51 -9.86 -4.50 5.20
C ASP A 51 -9.62 -3.98 3.77
N ILE A 52 -8.72 -3.00 3.61
CA ILE A 52 -8.39 -2.36 2.34
C ILE A 52 -6.88 -2.44 2.11
N LEU A 53 -6.48 -3.02 0.98
CA LEU A 53 -5.10 -3.09 0.51
C LEU A 53 -4.91 -2.02 -0.56
N CYS A 54 -4.20 -0.96 -0.22
CA CYS A 54 -4.04 0.23 -1.04
C CYS A 54 -2.70 0.23 -1.75
N VAL A 55 -2.69 0.13 -3.07
CA VAL A 55 -1.49 0.34 -3.88
C VAL A 55 -1.30 1.84 -3.98
N SER A 56 -0.50 2.39 -3.06
CA SER A 56 -0.20 3.82 -3.03
C SER A 56 1.02 4.15 -3.90
N ASP A 57 0.97 5.30 -4.56
CA ASP A 57 2.08 5.90 -5.31
C ASP A 57 3.32 6.16 -4.44
N THR A 58 3.15 6.33 -3.13
CA THR A 58 4.25 6.34 -2.13
C THR A 58 5.13 5.09 -2.22
N GLY A 59 4.58 3.97 -2.73
CA GLY A 59 5.36 2.77 -3.04
C GLY A 59 6.51 3.03 -4.00
N GLY A 60 6.40 4.01 -4.92
CA GLY A 60 7.50 4.40 -5.80
C GLY A 60 8.70 5.01 -5.04
N MET A 61 8.45 5.77 -3.98
CA MET A 61 9.52 6.31 -3.15
C MET A 61 10.24 5.21 -2.38
N VAL A 62 9.47 4.25 -1.85
CA VAL A 62 9.99 3.16 -1.00
C VAL A 62 10.69 2.08 -1.83
N LEU A 63 10.05 1.61 -2.91
CA LEU A 63 10.53 0.48 -3.70
C LEU A 63 11.52 0.90 -4.79
N PHE A 64 11.30 2.06 -5.41
CA PHE A 64 12.06 2.49 -6.59
C PHE A 64 12.92 3.73 -6.32
N GLY A 65 12.86 4.30 -5.12
CA GLY A 65 13.76 5.38 -4.69
C GLY A 65 13.42 6.75 -5.27
N HIS A 66 12.21 6.95 -5.78
CA HIS A 66 11.71 8.26 -6.21
C HIS A 66 11.82 9.30 -5.07
N GLU A 67 12.14 10.55 -5.42
CA GLU A 67 12.26 11.64 -4.44
C GLU A 67 10.91 12.07 -3.88
N ASP A 68 9.88 12.04 -4.72
CA ASP A 68 8.49 12.35 -4.37
C ASP A 68 7.51 11.59 -5.28
N THR A 69 6.21 11.63 -4.93
CA THR A 69 5.17 10.90 -5.66
C THR A 69 4.82 11.47 -7.04
N THR A 70 5.29 12.68 -7.38
CA THR A 70 5.02 13.28 -8.70
C THR A 70 5.89 12.67 -9.81
N SER A 71 7.00 12.04 -9.43
CA SER A 71 7.92 11.33 -10.34
C SER A 71 7.52 9.87 -10.61
N VAL A 72 6.56 9.34 -9.85
CA VAL A 72 6.10 7.94 -9.97
C VAL A 72 5.20 7.78 -11.19
N SER A 73 5.54 6.81 -12.04
CA SER A 73 4.84 6.56 -13.30
C SER A 73 3.55 5.76 -13.14
N PHE A 74 2.69 5.85 -14.16
CA PHE A 74 1.48 5.03 -14.26
C PHE A 74 1.81 3.53 -14.28
N GLU A 75 2.85 3.15 -15.00
CA GLU A 75 3.32 1.78 -15.19
C GLU A 75 3.89 1.17 -13.91
N GLU A 76 4.65 1.93 -13.12
CA GLU A 76 5.16 1.47 -11.82
C GLU A 76 4.02 1.12 -10.86
N VAL A 77 3.01 1.99 -10.76
CA VAL A 77 1.79 1.71 -10.00
C VAL A 77 1.03 0.51 -10.56
N MET A 78 1.03 0.33 -11.88
CA MET A 78 0.41 -0.85 -12.53
C MET A 78 1.09 -2.15 -12.12
N PHE A 79 2.42 -2.18 -12.10
CA PHE A 79 3.18 -3.38 -11.69
C PHE A 79 2.92 -3.73 -10.21
N MET A 80 2.88 -2.72 -9.34
CA MET A 80 2.51 -2.92 -7.93
C MET A 80 1.08 -3.47 -7.81
N ALA A 81 0.12 -2.90 -8.55
CA ALA A 81 -1.27 -3.35 -8.54
C ALA A 81 -1.42 -4.82 -8.97
N GLN A 82 -0.73 -5.22 -10.04
CA GLN A 82 -0.70 -6.60 -10.50
C GLN A 82 -0.10 -7.56 -9.46
N ALA A 83 0.94 -7.14 -8.74
CA ALA A 83 1.54 -7.94 -7.68
C ALA A 83 0.56 -8.13 -6.51
N VAL A 84 -0.08 -7.05 -6.04
CA VAL A 84 -1.08 -7.10 -4.96
C VAL A 84 -2.30 -7.91 -5.37
N LYS A 85 -2.75 -7.82 -6.63
CA LYS A 85 -3.84 -8.65 -7.16
C LYS A 85 -3.54 -10.15 -7.08
N ARG A 86 -2.30 -10.56 -7.34
CA ARG A 86 -1.88 -11.97 -7.22
C ARG A 86 -1.87 -12.44 -5.76
N GLY A 87 -1.51 -11.58 -4.82
CA GLY A 87 -1.35 -11.93 -3.41
C GLY A 87 -2.62 -11.85 -2.56
N SER A 88 -3.62 -11.07 -2.99
CA SER A 88 -4.80 -10.78 -2.16
C SER A 88 -6.09 -11.47 -2.63
N LYS A 89 -6.81 -12.04 -1.67
CA LYS A 89 -8.08 -12.74 -1.86
C LYS A 89 -9.26 -12.02 -1.21
N TYR A 90 -9.11 -11.48 0.00
CA TYR A 90 -10.24 -11.00 0.81
C TYR A 90 -10.30 -9.46 0.96
N GLY A 91 -9.20 -8.77 1.26
CA GLY A 91 -9.16 -7.32 1.41
C GLY A 91 -9.54 -6.60 0.11
N LEU A 92 -10.24 -5.48 0.21
CA LEU A 92 -10.64 -4.65 -0.94
C LEU A 92 -9.39 -4.05 -1.59
N ARG A 93 -9.16 -4.32 -2.87
CA ARG A 93 -7.98 -3.82 -3.59
C ARG A 93 -8.23 -2.41 -4.10
N MET A 94 -7.47 -1.47 -3.59
CA MET A 94 -7.50 -0.06 -3.96
C MET A 94 -6.21 0.31 -4.70
N VAL A 95 -6.31 1.19 -5.69
CA VAL A 95 -5.14 1.77 -6.37
C VAL A 95 -5.23 3.28 -6.34
N ASP A 96 -4.14 3.94 -5.98
CA ASP A 96 -3.99 5.38 -6.10
C ASP A 96 -3.85 5.75 -7.57
N MET A 97 -4.68 6.68 -8.05
CA MET A 97 -4.49 7.26 -9.37
C MET A 97 -3.28 8.19 -9.32
N PRO A 98 -2.14 7.87 -9.97
CA PRO A 98 -0.90 8.63 -9.80
C PRO A 98 -0.98 10.03 -10.41
N TYR A 99 0.05 10.84 -10.15
CA TYR A 99 0.12 12.21 -10.64
C TYR A 99 -0.18 12.34 -12.14
N MET A 100 -0.98 13.35 -12.50
CA MET A 100 -1.45 13.62 -13.88
C MET A 100 -2.24 12.50 -14.58
N SER A 101 -2.61 11.41 -13.90
CA SER A 101 -3.37 10.30 -14.51
C SER A 101 -4.87 10.56 -14.67
N PHE A 102 -5.46 11.53 -13.95
CA PHE A 102 -6.88 11.87 -14.03
C PHE A 102 -7.15 13.38 -14.08
N HIS A 103 -6.11 14.20 -14.27
CA HIS A 103 -6.19 15.66 -14.08
C HIS A 103 -6.54 16.43 -15.36
N LEU A 104 -6.36 15.84 -16.54
CA LEU A 104 -6.49 16.56 -17.81
C LEU A 104 -7.93 16.64 -18.32
N SER A 105 -8.67 15.53 -18.23
CA SER A 105 -10.04 15.45 -18.75
C SER A 105 -10.81 14.28 -18.12
N ALA A 106 -12.14 14.34 -18.21
CA ALA A 106 -13.01 13.24 -17.81
C ALA A 106 -12.67 11.94 -18.56
N GLN A 107 -12.39 12.03 -19.87
CA GLN A 107 -12.02 10.87 -20.69
C GLN A 107 -10.70 10.24 -20.20
N GLN A 108 -9.67 11.06 -19.94
CA GLN A 108 -8.39 10.56 -19.43
C GLN A 108 -8.57 9.85 -18.09
N ALA A 109 -9.32 10.47 -17.17
CA ALA A 109 -9.61 9.92 -15.86
C ALA A 109 -10.26 8.54 -15.94
N VAL A 110 -11.29 8.40 -16.78
CA VAL A 110 -12.00 7.13 -17.02
C VAL A 110 -11.09 6.09 -17.67
N ASP A 111 -10.36 6.45 -18.73
CA ASP A 111 -9.49 5.51 -19.47
C ASP A 111 -8.41 4.92 -18.56
N ASN A 112 -7.79 5.76 -17.74
CA ASN A 112 -6.70 5.34 -16.86
C ASN A 112 -7.21 4.52 -15.67
N ALA A 113 -8.34 4.90 -15.06
CA ALA A 113 -8.98 4.08 -14.03
C ALA A 113 -9.41 2.71 -14.58
N ALA A 114 -9.98 2.68 -15.79
CA ALA A 114 -10.39 1.43 -16.46
C ALA A 114 -9.21 0.50 -16.73
N LYS A 115 -8.03 1.03 -17.07
CA LYS A 115 -6.80 0.23 -17.19
C LYS A 115 -6.39 -0.40 -15.85
N TYR A 116 -6.43 0.34 -14.74
CA TYR A 116 -6.10 -0.25 -13.43
C TYR A 116 -7.10 -1.34 -13.00
N VAL A 117 -8.37 -1.20 -13.34
CA VAL A 117 -9.35 -2.27 -13.12
C VAL A 117 -9.05 -3.48 -14.00
N SER A 118 -8.98 -3.30 -15.32
CA SER A 118 -8.89 -4.39 -16.28
C SER A 118 -7.53 -5.10 -16.30
N GLN A 119 -6.43 -4.37 -16.08
CA GLN A 119 -5.07 -4.88 -16.17
C GLN A 119 -4.39 -5.03 -14.80
N GLY A 120 -4.73 -4.14 -13.85
CA GLY A 120 -4.16 -4.15 -12.50
C GLY A 120 -4.98 -4.97 -11.49
N GLY A 121 -6.24 -5.26 -11.80
CA GLY A 121 -7.14 -5.98 -10.90
C GLY A 121 -7.62 -5.16 -9.70
N ALA A 122 -7.53 -3.83 -9.79
CA ALA A 122 -8.10 -2.92 -8.83
C ALA A 122 -9.62 -3.06 -8.76
N GLU A 123 -10.19 -2.86 -7.57
CA GLU A 123 -11.64 -2.88 -7.35
C GLU A 123 -12.20 -1.47 -7.14
N VAL A 124 -11.37 -0.58 -6.59
CA VAL A 124 -11.68 0.83 -6.34
C VAL A 124 -10.45 1.70 -6.56
N MET A 125 -10.65 2.97 -6.88
CA MET A 125 -9.57 3.96 -7.00
C MET A 125 -9.46 4.83 -5.73
N LYS A 126 -8.30 5.43 -5.48
CA LYS A 126 -8.15 6.61 -4.61
C LYS A 126 -7.69 7.79 -5.46
N CYS A 127 -8.37 8.92 -5.33
CA CYS A 127 -8.05 10.15 -6.07
C CYS A 127 -7.84 11.32 -5.10
N GLU A 128 -6.69 11.97 -5.21
CA GLU A 128 -6.38 13.17 -4.45
C GLU A 128 -6.97 14.41 -5.10
N GLY A 129 -7.44 15.38 -4.32
CA GLY A 129 -7.92 16.60 -4.94
C GLY A 129 -8.60 17.58 -4.02
N ASN A 130 -9.44 18.37 -4.64
CA ASN A 130 -10.29 19.41 -4.06
C ASN A 130 -11.53 19.57 -4.95
N GLN A 131 -12.35 20.59 -4.69
CA GLN A 131 -13.52 20.93 -5.50
C GLN A 131 -13.27 20.97 -7.02
N HIS A 132 -12.09 21.39 -7.49
CA HIS A 132 -11.80 21.47 -8.92
C HIS A 132 -11.61 20.10 -9.60
N HIS A 133 -11.24 19.08 -8.84
CA HIS A 133 -10.99 17.72 -9.32
C HIS A 133 -12.24 16.82 -9.21
N ALA A 134 -13.23 17.23 -8.41
CA ALA A 134 -14.46 16.47 -8.17
C ALA A 134 -15.16 16.05 -9.47
N LYS A 135 -15.17 16.91 -10.50
CA LYS A 135 -15.73 16.61 -11.82
C LYS A 135 -15.06 15.43 -12.55
N TYR A 136 -13.76 15.21 -12.35
CA TYR A 136 -13.04 14.09 -12.97
C TYR A 136 -13.27 12.81 -12.17
N ILE A 137 -13.36 12.92 -10.84
CA ILE A 137 -13.73 11.83 -9.95
C ILE A 137 -15.15 11.35 -10.24
N GLU A 138 -16.10 12.26 -10.41
CA GLU A 138 -17.47 11.96 -10.78
C GLU A 138 -17.53 11.18 -12.11
N ALA A 139 -16.70 11.54 -13.10
CA ALA A 139 -16.63 10.82 -14.37
C ALA A 139 -16.20 9.35 -14.19
N ILE A 140 -15.18 9.10 -13.36
CA ILE A 140 -14.73 7.73 -13.01
C ILE A 140 -15.88 6.94 -12.36
N ILE A 141 -16.58 7.55 -11.40
CA ILE A 141 -17.69 6.93 -10.66
C ILE A 141 -18.86 6.63 -11.59
N LYS A 142 -19.26 7.58 -12.45
CA LYS A 142 -20.34 7.39 -13.44
C LYS A 142 -20.00 6.32 -14.48
N ALA A 143 -18.72 6.06 -14.74
CA ALA A 143 -18.27 4.94 -15.56
C ALA A 143 -18.33 3.58 -14.84
N GLY A 144 -18.74 3.55 -13.56
CA GLY A 144 -18.94 2.33 -12.77
C GLY A 144 -17.73 1.93 -11.92
N ILE A 145 -16.73 2.80 -11.77
CA ILE A 145 -15.52 2.53 -10.98
C ILE A 145 -15.60 3.32 -9.67
N PRO A 146 -15.75 2.68 -8.49
CA PRO A 146 -15.87 3.40 -7.23
C PRO A 146 -14.56 4.09 -6.84
N VAL A 147 -14.67 5.26 -6.19
CA VAL A 147 -13.51 6.06 -5.77
C VAL A 147 -13.60 6.43 -4.29
N GLN A 148 -12.47 6.30 -3.57
CA GLN A 148 -12.22 6.97 -2.31
C GLN A 148 -11.62 8.36 -2.61
N GLY A 149 -12.26 9.41 -2.12
CA GLY A 149 -11.71 10.76 -2.22
C GLY A 149 -10.58 10.95 -1.24
N HIS A 150 -9.59 11.80 -1.55
CA HIS A 150 -8.50 12.13 -0.65
C HIS A 150 -8.30 13.65 -0.56
N ILE A 151 -8.49 14.18 0.64
CA ILE A 151 -8.29 15.58 1.01
C ILE A 151 -7.26 15.72 2.14
N GLY A 152 -6.88 16.97 2.45
CA GLY A 152 -5.90 17.28 3.47
C GLY A 152 -4.56 17.62 2.82
N ILE A 153 -3.47 17.04 3.31
CA ILE A 153 -2.22 17.06 2.54
C ILE A 153 -2.40 16.11 1.35
N THR A 154 -2.35 16.65 0.14
CA THR A 154 -2.39 15.86 -1.10
C THR A 154 -1.02 15.98 -1.74
N PRO A 155 -0.10 15.02 -1.56
CA PRO A 155 1.29 15.10 -2.01
C PRO A 155 1.45 15.56 -3.47
N MET A 156 0.53 15.18 -4.35
CA MET A 156 0.51 15.60 -5.76
C MET A 156 0.36 17.11 -5.97
N ARG A 157 -0.10 17.84 -4.96
CA ARG A 157 -0.36 19.29 -4.99
C ARG A 157 0.52 20.07 -4.02
N MET A 158 1.62 19.46 -3.57
CA MET A 158 2.57 20.03 -2.63
C MET A 158 3.01 21.47 -2.96
N PRO A 159 3.32 21.84 -4.22
CA PRO A 159 3.66 23.23 -4.56
C PRO A 159 2.50 24.22 -4.33
N GLN A 160 1.24 23.79 -4.55
CA GLN A 160 0.05 24.62 -4.29
C GLN A 160 -0.19 24.79 -2.78
N LEU A 161 0.12 23.75 -2.01
CA LEU A 161 -0.03 23.75 -0.56
C LEU A 161 1.14 24.46 0.14
N GLY A 162 2.26 24.70 -0.55
CA GLY A 162 3.44 25.37 0.01
C GLY A 162 4.35 24.46 0.84
N GLY A 163 4.18 23.14 0.75
CA GLY A 163 4.99 22.15 1.48
C GLY A 163 4.19 21.15 2.30
N PHE A 164 4.89 20.26 3.00
CA PHE A 164 4.30 19.17 3.78
C PHE A 164 4.04 19.65 5.21
N PHE A 165 2.89 20.27 5.45
CA PHE A 165 2.50 20.71 6.78
C PHE A 165 1.03 20.46 7.07
N ALA A 166 0.73 20.28 8.35
CA ALA A 166 -0.62 19.97 8.79
C ALA A 166 -1.64 21.02 8.36
N GLN A 167 -2.74 20.55 7.76
CA GLN A 167 -3.82 21.35 7.19
C GLN A 167 -4.95 21.58 8.21
N GLY A 168 -5.79 22.59 7.97
CA GLY A 168 -6.95 22.87 8.83
C GLY A 168 -6.63 23.54 10.17
N LYS A 169 -5.51 24.27 10.25
CA LYS A 169 -5.09 25.02 11.46
C LYS A 169 -5.83 26.34 11.68
N THR A 170 -6.53 26.84 10.68
CA THR A 170 -7.39 28.03 10.76
C THR A 170 -8.83 27.65 10.40
N ALA A 171 -9.80 28.43 10.87
CA ALA A 171 -11.21 28.18 10.60
C ALA A 171 -11.52 28.22 9.10
N GLU A 172 -10.89 29.13 8.35
CA GLU A 172 -11.05 29.28 6.91
C GLU A 172 -10.54 28.04 6.19
N ARG A 173 -9.32 27.58 6.51
CA ARG A 173 -8.76 26.38 5.88
C ARG A 173 -9.53 25.12 6.28
N ALA A 174 -10.01 25.03 7.51
CA ALA A 174 -10.87 23.95 7.96
C ALA A 174 -12.17 23.91 7.16
N LYS A 175 -12.81 25.06 6.93
CA LYS A 175 -14.01 25.16 6.10
C LYS A 175 -13.75 24.71 4.66
N GLU A 176 -12.65 25.15 4.04
CA GLU A 176 -12.29 24.71 2.69
C GLU A 176 -12.13 23.18 2.58
N LEU A 177 -11.53 22.54 3.58
CA LEU A 177 -11.41 21.07 3.63
C LEU A 177 -12.77 20.39 3.73
N VAL A 178 -13.71 20.98 4.48
CA VAL A 178 -15.09 20.48 4.56
C VAL A 178 -15.80 20.62 3.22
N ASP A 179 -15.65 21.77 2.55
CA ASP A 179 -16.22 21.99 1.21
C ASP A 179 -15.61 21.01 0.18
N ASP A 180 -14.30 20.76 0.24
CA ASP A 180 -13.61 19.78 -0.60
C ASP A 180 -14.12 18.35 -0.36
N ALA A 181 -14.35 17.96 0.90
CA ALA A 181 -14.90 16.66 1.24
C ALA A 181 -16.34 16.48 0.72
N TRP A 182 -17.20 17.49 0.91
CA TRP A 182 -18.57 17.46 0.39
C TRP A 182 -18.60 17.38 -1.13
N ALA A 183 -17.76 18.12 -1.84
CA ALA A 183 -17.67 18.03 -3.29
C ALA A 183 -17.30 16.62 -3.78
N MET A 184 -16.45 15.90 -3.04
CA MET A 184 -16.13 14.49 -3.34
C MET A 184 -17.28 13.54 -3.00
N VAL A 185 -18.01 13.79 -1.90
CA VAL A 185 -19.22 13.03 -1.55
C VAL A 185 -20.32 13.23 -2.59
N ASP A 186 -20.55 14.46 -3.03
CA ASP A 186 -21.54 14.82 -4.06
C ASP A 186 -21.17 14.21 -5.42
N ALA A 187 -19.87 14.09 -5.73
CA ALA A 187 -19.38 13.36 -6.90
C ALA A 187 -19.63 11.83 -6.81
N GLY A 188 -19.96 11.31 -5.62
CA GLY A 188 -20.30 9.92 -5.37
C GLY A 188 -19.18 9.07 -4.75
N CYS A 189 -18.14 9.68 -4.16
CA CYS A 189 -17.09 8.94 -3.47
C CYS A 189 -17.68 8.06 -2.36
N PHE A 190 -17.24 6.79 -2.27
CA PHE A 190 -17.78 5.86 -1.28
C PHE A 190 -17.15 6.03 0.11
N SER A 191 -16.06 6.80 0.21
CA SER A 191 -15.33 7.13 1.44
C SER A 191 -14.42 8.33 1.18
N ILE A 192 -13.96 8.97 2.26
CA ILE A 192 -13.04 10.12 2.22
C ILE A 192 -11.83 9.84 3.10
N MET A 193 -10.63 9.96 2.55
CA MET A 193 -9.39 10.01 3.30
C MET A 193 -9.07 11.45 3.71
N CYS A 194 -8.69 11.61 4.96
CA CYS A 194 -8.33 12.87 5.58
C CYS A 194 -6.88 12.76 6.06
N GLU A 195 -5.95 13.30 5.27
CA GLU A 195 -4.51 13.16 5.54
C GLU A 195 -3.92 14.42 6.19
N VAL A 196 -3.24 14.23 7.32
CA VAL A 196 -2.45 15.22 8.04
C VAL A 196 -3.20 16.55 8.20
N THR A 197 -4.49 16.45 8.56
CA THR A 197 -5.29 17.59 9.01
C THR A 197 -5.28 17.69 10.54
N THR A 198 -5.84 18.76 11.09
CA THR A 198 -6.21 18.81 12.50
C THR A 198 -7.22 17.72 12.85
N SER A 199 -7.16 17.23 14.09
CA SER A 199 -8.06 16.19 14.61
C SER A 199 -9.52 16.64 14.56
N GLU A 200 -9.74 17.92 14.83
CA GLU A 200 -11.04 18.57 14.88
C GLU A 200 -11.74 18.56 13.51
N VAL A 201 -10.99 18.77 12.42
CA VAL A 201 -11.53 18.66 11.06
C VAL A 201 -11.91 17.22 10.75
N CYS A 202 -11.03 16.26 11.05
CA CYS A 202 -11.29 14.84 10.78
C CYS A 202 -12.49 14.32 11.57
N GLU A 203 -12.61 14.69 12.85
CA GLU A 203 -13.75 14.33 13.69
C GLU A 203 -15.05 14.99 13.20
N HIS A 204 -15.01 16.26 12.79
CA HIS A 204 -16.17 16.92 12.20
C HIS A 204 -16.66 16.19 10.94
N LEU A 205 -15.74 15.82 10.03
CA LEU A 205 -16.08 15.08 8.82
C LEU A 205 -16.65 13.69 9.16
N ALA A 206 -16.04 12.96 10.10
CA ALA A 206 -16.54 11.67 10.53
C ALA A 206 -17.95 11.76 11.14
N ALA A 207 -18.27 12.85 11.85
CA ALA A 207 -19.59 13.05 12.44
C ALA A 207 -20.68 13.48 11.43
N THR A 208 -20.29 14.04 10.27
CA THR A 208 -21.24 14.73 9.37
C THR A 208 -21.39 14.08 7.99
N LEU A 209 -20.35 13.42 7.48
CA LEU A 209 -20.41 12.79 6.16
C LEU A 209 -21.22 11.48 6.19
N PRO A 210 -21.98 11.18 5.13
CA PRO A 210 -22.76 9.94 5.04
C PRO A 210 -21.90 8.71 4.66
N VAL A 211 -20.58 8.88 4.53
CA VAL A 211 -19.61 7.87 4.07
C VAL A 211 -18.46 7.72 5.07
N PRO A 212 -17.72 6.59 5.06
CA PRO A 212 -16.60 6.38 5.96
C PRO A 212 -15.52 7.44 5.77
N VAL A 213 -14.94 7.87 6.88
CA VAL A 213 -13.82 8.80 6.90
C VAL A 213 -12.62 8.02 7.40
N ILE A 214 -11.53 8.06 6.64
CA ILE A 214 -10.28 7.33 6.93
C ILE A 214 -9.21 8.36 7.29
N SER A 215 -8.66 8.25 8.49
CA SER A 215 -7.57 9.12 8.96
C SER A 215 -6.22 8.62 8.47
N LEU A 216 -5.37 9.52 8.00
CA LEU A 216 -3.93 9.30 7.87
C LEU A 216 -3.22 10.45 8.58
N GLY A 217 -2.83 10.23 9.84
CA GLY A 217 -2.24 11.29 10.66
C GLY A 217 -3.17 12.44 11.03
N ALA A 218 -4.49 12.22 11.02
CA ALA A 218 -5.52 13.20 11.39
C ALA A 218 -6.29 12.82 12.67
N GLY A 219 -5.65 12.05 13.57
CA GLY A 219 -6.27 11.57 14.82
C GLY A 219 -6.98 10.22 14.70
N ASN A 220 -7.62 9.75 15.78
CA ASN A 220 -8.21 8.41 15.89
C ASN A 220 -9.75 8.40 16.01
N ARG A 221 -10.40 9.53 15.70
CA ARG A 221 -11.86 9.71 15.81
C ARG A 221 -12.60 9.46 14.50
N ALA A 222 -11.87 9.12 13.44
CA ALA A 222 -12.42 8.72 12.14
C ALA A 222 -12.99 7.29 12.18
N HIS A 223 -13.70 6.90 11.12
CA HIS A 223 -14.28 5.56 10.96
C HIS A 223 -13.23 4.48 10.66
N GLY A 224 -12.03 4.89 10.25
CA GLY A 224 -10.90 4.00 10.00
C GLY A 224 -9.57 4.74 9.95
N VAL A 225 -8.50 3.97 9.78
CA VAL A 225 -7.13 4.49 9.70
C VAL A 225 -6.42 3.87 8.50
N HIS A 226 -5.77 4.72 7.71
CA HIS A 226 -4.78 4.36 6.71
C HIS A 226 -3.39 4.56 7.31
N ILE A 227 -2.44 3.70 6.93
CA ILE A 227 -1.01 3.93 7.20
C ILE A 227 -0.17 3.40 6.04
N ILE A 228 0.97 4.05 5.81
CA ILE A 228 1.97 3.61 4.84
C ILE A 228 2.64 2.33 5.37
N GLY A 229 2.61 1.26 4.60
CA GLY A 229 3.07 -0.06 5.06
C GLY A 229 4.55 -0.08 5.44
N SER A 230 5.40 0.64 4.71
CA SER A 230 6.83 0.77 5.01
C SER A 230 7.12 1.40 6.36
N ASP A 231 6.26 2.32 6.81
CA ASP A 231 6.45 3.05 8.07
C ASP A 231 6.27 2.15 9.28
N LEU A 232 5.42 1.11 9.16
CA LEU A 232 5.24 0.11 10.22
C LEU A 232 6.52 -0.68 10.48
N PHE A 233 7.38 -0.77 9.46
CA PHE A 233 8.55 -1.63 9.40
C PHE A 233 9.88 -0.85 9.36
N HIS A 234 9.80 0.48 9.41
CA HIS A 234 10.94 1.39 9.29
C HIS A 234 11.76 1.17 8.00
N LEU A 235 11.10 0.82 6.89
CA LEU A 235 11.77 0.52 5.61
C LEU A 235 12.14 1.76 4.79
N TYR A 236 11.79 2.96 5.26
CA TYR A 236 12.14 4.23 4.62
C TYR A 236 12.85 5.16 5.62
N GLU A 237 14.15 4.93 5.82
CA GLU A 237 14.94 5.63 6.85
C GLU A 237 15.12 7.12 6.58
N LYS A 238 15.03 7.57 5.32
CA LYS A 238 15.14 8.99 4.97
C LYS A 238 14.11 9.85 5.68
N HIS A 239 12.93 9.30 5.98
CA HIS A 239 11.86 10.03 6.63
C HIS A 239 10.90 9.09 7.35
N THR A 240 10.77 9.23 8.68
CA THR A 240 9.65 8.65 9.42
C THR A 240 8.64 9.74 9.74
N PRO A 241 7.41 9.71 9.18
CA PRO A 241 6.40 10.70 9.49
C PRO A 241 6.07 10.71 10.98
N ARG A 242 5.91 11.90 11.57
CA ARG A 242 5.58 12.06 13.01
C ARG A 242 4.31 11.30 13.44
N HIS A 243 3.37 11.13 12.52
CA HIS A 243 2.10 10.45 12.79
C HIS A 243 2.18 8.92 12.64
N SER A 244 3.31 8.39 12.15
CA SER A 244 3.52 6.97 11.98
C SER A 244 4.05 6.34 13.27
N LYS A 245 3.67 5.08 13.50
CA LYS A 245 4.19 4.25 14.59
C LYS A 245 4.94 3.07 13.98
N ILE A 246 6.22 2.94 14.34
CA ILE A 246 7.01 1.75 14.00
C ILE A 246 6.55 0.59 14.90
N TYR A 247 6.12 -0.52 14.29
CA TYR A 247 5.72 -1.74 15.00
C TYR A 247 6.86 -2.77 15.02
N ALA A 248 7.73 -2.77 14.02
CA ALA A 248 8.97 -3.54 14.00
C ALA A 248 10.02 -2.76 13.21
N ASP A 249 11.29 -2.85 13.59
CA ASP A 249 12.39 -2.24 12.85
C ASP A 249 13.12 -3.31 12.04
N LEU A 250 12.87 -3.35 10.73
CA LEU A 250 13.39 -4.42 9.86
C LEU A 250 14.79 -4.14 9.33
N VAL A 251 15.25 -2.89 9.29
CA VAL A 251 16.56 -2.55 8.72
C VAL A 251 17.70 -3.26 9.47
N PRO A 252 17.80 -3.19 10.81
CA PRO A 252 18.86 -3.90 11.54
C PRO A 252 18.81 -5.43 11.36
N ILE A 253 17.61 -5.98 11.15
CA ILE A 253 17.42 -7.43 10.93
C ILE A 253 17.96 -7.82 9.55
N ILE A 254 17.65 -7.02 8.52
CA ILE A 254 18.15 -7.23 7.15
C ILE A 254 19.67 -7.06 7.12
N GLU A 255 20.19 -5.98 7.71
CA GLU A 255 21.63 -5.72 7.80
C GLU A 255 22.39 -6.86 8.46
N LYS A 256 21.84 -7.40 9.55
CA LYS A 256 22.41 -8.57 10.23
C LYS A 256 22.41 -9.79 9.30
N GLY A 257 21.29 -10.13 8.68
CA GLY A 257 21.21 -11.28 7.78
C GLY A 257 22.18 -11.20 6.59
N LEU A 258 22.31 -10.02 5.98
CA LEU A 258 23.25 -9.77 4.90
C LEU A 258 24.71 -9.81 5.36
N SER A 259 25.00 -9.27 6.54
CA SER A 259 26.34 -9.30 7.14
C SER A 259 26.77 -10.71 7.51
N ASP A 260 25.90 -11.48 8.15
CA ASP A 260 26.15 -12.88 8.53
C ASP A 260 26.42 -13.73 7.28
N TYR A 261 25.57 -13.60 6.24
CA TYR A 261 25.77 -14.29 4.97
C TYR A 261 27.13 -13.95 4.33
N ARG A 262 27.45 -12.65 4.25
CA ARG A 262 28.74 -12.17 3.73
C ARG A 262 29.91 -12.79 4.50
N ASP A 263 29.83 -12.83 5.82
CA ASP A 263 30.90 -13.30 6.68
C ASP A 263 31.06 -14.82 6.63
N ASP A 264 29.96 -15.57 6.48
CA ASP A 264 29.97 -17.01 6.24
C ASP A 264 30.61 -17.36 4.90
N VAL A 265 30.32 -16.61 3.84
CA VAL A 265 30.96 -16.80 2.52
C VAL A 265 32.45 -16.49 2.61
N ARG A 266 32.84 -15.37 3.23
CA ARG A 266 34.26 -14.98 3.39
C ARG A 266 35.06 -16.00 4.18
N ALA A 267 34.46 -16.57 5.22
CA ALA A 267 35.07 -17.61 6.04
C ALA A 267 34.95 -19.02 5.45
N ARG A 268 34.32 -19.18 4.28
CA ARG A 268 34.00 -20.48 3.66
C ARG A 268 33.21 -21.43 4.57
N ARG A 269 32.39 -20.88 5.46
CA ARG A 269 31.40 -21.65 6.24
C ARG A 269 30.16 -21.96 5.40
N TYR A 270 29.81 -21.06 4.48
CA TYR A 270 28.72 -21.24 3.53
C TYR A 270 29.24 -21.27 2.08
N PRO A 271 28.71 -22.15 1.21
CA PRO A 271 27.79 -23.25 1.54
C PRO A 271 28.48 -24.35 2.35
N ALA A 272 27.77 -24.86 3.37
CA ALA A 272 28.20 -26.03 4.15
C ALA A 272 27.83 -27.34 3.44
N ALA A 273 28.18 -28.48 4.04
CA ALA A 273 27.91 -29.79 3.45
C ALA A 273 26.41 -30.04 3.25
N GLU A 274 25.55 -29.64 4.18
CA GLU A 274 24.09 -29.78 4.04
C GLU A 274 23.49 -28.91 2.93
N HIS A 275 24.21 -27.87 2.50
CA HIS A 275 23.83 -26.98 1.40
C HIS A 275 24.48 -27.41 0.06
N THR A 276 25.25 -28.49 0.06
CA THR A 276 26.08 -28.91 -1.08
C THR A 276 25.69 -30.30 -1.55
N VAL A 277 25.53 -30.46 -2.86
CA VAL A 277 25.38 -31.77 -3.49
C VAL A 277 26.75 -32.31 -3.87
N PHE A 278 27.05 -33.53 -3.45
CA PHE A 278 28.34 -34.19 -3.73
C PHE A 278 28.16 -35.33 -4.76
N MET A 279 29.17 -35.53 -5.60
CA MET A 279 29.26 -36.75 -6.43
C MET A 279 29.38 -37.98 -5.55
N LYS A 280 28.83 -39.11 -6.01
CA LYS A 280 29.22 -40.42 -5.50
C LYS A 280 30.72 -40.63 -5.75
N GLU A 281 31.38 -41.36 -4.86
CA GLU A 281 32.83 -41.51 -4.88
C GLU A 281 33.34 -42.14 -6.19
N ASP A 282 32.59 -43.09 -6.75
CA ASP A 282 32.91 -43.77 -8.01
C ASP A 282 32.85 -42.82 -9.22
N GLU A 283 31.82 -41.98 -9.29
CA GLU A 283 31.70 -40.95 -10.31
C GLU A 283 32.77 -39.87 -10.18
N LEU A 284 33.14 -39.48 -8.95
CA LEU A 284 34.26 -38.57 -8.70
C LEU A 284 35.59 -39.14 -9.21
N ALA A 285 35.83 -40.44 -9.01
CA ALA A 285 37.03 -41.11 -9.50
C ALA A 285 37.07 -41.14 -11.04
N LYS A 286 35.94 -41.48 -11.70
CA LYS A 286 35.81 -41.44 -13.16
C LYS A 286 36.05 -40.03 -13.71
N PHE A 287 35.44 -39.02 -13.10
CA PHE A 287 35.63 -37.61 -13.47
C PHE A 287 37.12 -37.22 -13.48
N ARG A 288 37.85 -37.55 -12.41
CA ARG A 288 39.29 -37.26 -12.29
C ARG A 288 40.11 -37.96 -13.39
N GLN A 289 39.75 -39.20 -13.76
CA GLN A 289 40.43 -39.92 -14.84
C GLN A 289 40.18 -39.28 -16.21
N ILE A 290 38.94 -38.86 -16.49
CA ILE A 290 38.58 -38.21 -17.77
C ILE A 290 39.37 -36.91 -17.94
N VAL A 291 39.32 -36.02 -16.94
CA VAL A 291 40.00 -34.71 -17.01
C VAL A 291 41.52 -34.85 -16.99
N GLY A 292 42.05 -35.79 -16.19
CA GLY A 292 43.49 -36.03 -16.10
C GLY A 292 44.12 -36.56 -17.40
N LYS A 293 43.35 -37.28 -18.24
CA LYS A 293 43.81 -37.74 -19.56
C LYS A 293 43.84 -36.61 -20.58
N GLN A 294 42.86 -35.70 -20.58
CA GLN A 294 42.76 -34.60 -21.55
C GLN A 294 43.92 -33.58 -21.46
N ARG A 295 44.50 -33.36 -20.27
CA ARG A 295 45.64 -32.44 -20.08
C ARG A 295 47.02 -33.04 -20.42
N LYS A 296 47.13 -34.35 -20.65
CA LYS A 296 48.40 -35.04 -20.95
C LYS A 296 48.62 -35.29 -22.46
N THR A 297 47.64 -34.93 -23.29
CA THR A 297 47.66 -35.09 -24.75
C THR A 297 47.86 -33.78 -25.51
N GLY A 298 48.41 -32.75 -24.85
CA GLY A 298 48.81 -31.47 -25.45
C GLY A 298 50.22 -31.08 -25.02
#